data_AF-A0AAW2T5P8-F1
#
_entry.id   AF-A0AAW2T5P8-F1
#
_cell.length_a   1.000
_cell.length_b   1.000
_cell.length_c   1.000
_cell.angle_alpha   90.00
_cell.angle_beta   90.00
_cell.angle_gamma   90.00
#
_symmetry.space_group_name_H-M   'P 1'
#
loop_
_entity.id
_entity.type
_entity.pdbx_description
1 polymer ?
#
loop_
_entity_poly.entity_id
_entity_poly.type
_entity_poly.pdbx_seq_one_letter_code
_entity_poly.pdbx_strand_id
1 'polypeptide(L)'
;MKIKFPTPGGVGELQGDPLQSRRCYVEAVRKEQKWNVDNAPDQIPPSKKGKTPKGEDPEEIETPAKVQPAEELLNIEIILGNPDKITRISSHLGEEAKKEITLCLQSNADIFAWTPQDLEGIDPQVITHHLKIDPSYKSVKQKKRHFGPEKDKIIQAEVSKLMAAGHIEEIQFPEWLSNVVLSTEAQRKMKNVH
;
A
#
# COMPACT_ATOMS: atom_id res chain seq x y z
N MET A 1 18.65 2.69 5.27
CA MET A 1 18.65 1.25 4.89
C MET A 1 19.91 1.00 4.07
N LYS A 2 20.63 -0.10 4.29
CA LYS A 2 21.91 -0.40 3.62
C LYS A 2 21.71 -1.60 2.71
N ILE A 3 21.92 -1.40 1.41
CA ILE A 3 21.70 -2.41 0.36
C ILE A 3 23.08 -2.78 -0.20
N LYS A 4 23.33 -4.09 -0.34
CA LYS A 4 24.55 -4.60 -0.97
C LYS A 4 24.20 -5.22 -2.32
N PHE A 5 24.98 -4.97 -3.35
CA PHE A 5 24.77 -5.53 -4.68
C PHE A 5 26.09 -5.95 -5.34
N PRO A 6 26.09 -6.98 -6.19
CA PRO A 6 27.29 -7.45 -6.85
C PRO A 6 27.74 -6.47 -7.95
N THR A 7 29.05 -6.23 -8.03
CA THR A 7 29.72 -5.44 -9.08
C THR A 7 30.92 -6.23 -9.63
N PRO A 8 31.45 -5.90 -10.82
CA PRO A 8 32.60 -6.60 -11.40
C PRO A 8 33.87 -6.60 -10.51
N GLY A 9 33.98 -5.67 -9.56
CA GLY A 9 35.09 -5.57 -8.60
C GLY A 9 34.77 -6.08 -7.19
N GLY A 10 33.62 -6.74 -6.96
CA GLY A 10 33.19 -7.23 -5.65
C GLY A 10 31.81 -6.71 -5.22
N VAL A 11 31.53 -6.73 -3.93
CA VAL A 11 30.23 -6.28 -3.40
C VAL A 11 30.24 -4.77 -3.19
N GLY A 12 29.40 -4.05 -3.95
CA GLY A 12 29.12 -2.63 -3.73
C GLY A 12 28.08 -2.45 -2.62
N GLU A 13 28.22 -1.41 -1.81
CA GLU A 13 27.26 -1.07 -0.77
C GLU A 13 26.69 0.33 -1.02
N LEU A 14 25.36 0.45 -1.05
CA LEU A 14 24.65 1.72 -1.14
C LEU A 14 23.83 1.92 0.13
N GLN A 15 24.00 3.08 0.75
CA GLN A 15 23.25 3.46 1.93
C GLN A 15 22.38 4.68 1.58
N GLY A 16 21.06 4.46 1.58
CA GLY A 16 20.12 5.56 1.45
C GLY A 16 20.08 6.39 2.73
N ASP A 17 20.16 7.72 2.59
CA ASP A 17 19.92 8.69 3.66
C ASP A 17 18.41 8.96 3.79
N PRO A 18 17.76 8.55 4.90
CA PRO A 18 16.33 8.75 5.10
C PRO A 18 15.94 10.23 5.17
N LEU A 19 16.80 11.12 5.67
CA LEU A 19 16.52 12.55 5.78
C LEU A 19 16.52 13.20 4.41
N GLN A 20 17.51 12.88 3.57
CA GLN A 20 17.55 13.36 2.18
C GLN A 20 16.38 12.83 1.38
N SER A 21 16.06 11.54 1.51
CA SER A 21 14.90 10.93 0.84
C SER A 21 13.59 11.64 1.21
N ARG A 22 13.42 11.96 2.50
CA ARG A 22 12.25 12.70 3.00
C ARG A 22 12.22 14.14 2.50
N ARG A 23 13.36 14.83 2.45
CA ARG A 23 13.47 16.19 1.90
C ARG A 23 13.10 16.21 0.42
N CYS A 24 13.65 15.30 -0.38
CA CYS A 24 13.31 15.19 -1.81
C CYS A 24 11.83 14.90 -2.03
N TYR A 25 11.21 14.03 -1.22
CA TYR A 25 9.77 13.77 -1.28
C TYR A 25 8.95 15.04 -0.99
N VAL A 26 9.28 15.77 0.08
CA VAL A 26 8.57 17.01 0.45
C VAL A 26 8.75 18.09 -0.62
N GLU A 27 9.94 18.21 -1.21
CA GLU A 27 10.21 19.17 -2.28
C GLU A 27 9.47 18.83 -3.58
N ALA A 28 9.43 17.56 -3.97
CA ALA A 28 8.70 17.12 -5.16
C ALA A 28 7.21 17.46 -5.07
N VAL A 29 6.57 17.13 -3.95
CA VAL A 29 5.14 17.42 -3.76
C VAL A 29 4.87 18.94 -3.63
N ARG A 30 5.79 19.71 -3.02
CA ARG A 30 5.69 21.19 -3.02
C ARG A 30 5.87 21.80 -4.42
N LYS A 31 6.70 21.20 -5.26
CA LYS A 31 6.92 21.64 -6.65
C LYS A 31 5.70 21.37 -7.53
N GLU A 32 5.03 20.24 -7.34
CA GLU A 32 3.73 19.93 -7.97
C GLU A 32 2.65 20.92 -7.53
N GLN A 33 2.60 21.29 -6.24
CA GLN A 33 1.67 22.32 -5.75
C GLN A 33 1.93 23.70 -6.37
N LYS A 34 3.19 24.10 -6.52
CA LYS A 34 3.55 25.38 -7.16
C LYS A 34 3.21 25.42 -8.64
N TRP A 35 3.50 24.34 -9.38
CA TRP A 35 3.14 24.23 -10.80
C TRP A 35 1.64 24.39 -11.05
N ASN A 36 0.80 23.89 -10.13
CA ASN A 36 -0.65 24.07 -10.21
C ASN A 36 -1.13 25.51 -9.97
N VAL A 37 -0.33 26.35 -9.31
CA VAL A 37 -0.64 27.77 -9.06
C VAL A 37 -0.15 28.67 -10.21
N ASP A 38 0.95 28.28 -10.87
CA ASP A 38 1.60 29.09 -11.90
C ASP A 38 0.91 29.03 -13.30
N ASN A 39 -0.19 28.27 -13.44
CA ASN A 39 -1.00 28.20 -14.68
C ASN A 39 -2.17 29.22 -14.74
N ALA A 40 -2.24 30.18 -13.81
CA ALA A 40 -3.12 31.33 -13.93
C ALA A 40 -2.44 32.44 -14.78
N PRO A 41 -3.10 33.02 -15.80
CA PRO A 41 -2.48 34.04 -16.63
C PRO A 41 -2.22 35.33 -15.83
N ASP A 42 -0.94 35.68 -15.75
CA ASP A 42 -0.32 36.98 -15.54
C ASP A 42 -1.13 38.05 -14.76
N GLN A 43 -0.83 38.18 -13.48
CA GLN A 43 -0.89 39.46 -12.75
C GLN A 43 0.36 39.54 -11.85
N ILE A 44 1.39 40.27 -12.29
CA ILE A 44 2.53 40.68 -11.46
C ILE A 44 2.04 41.71 -10.43
N PRO A 45 2.33 41.56 -9.12
CA PRO A 45 3.08 42.63 -8.42
C PRO A 45 3.90 42.12 -7.21
N PRO A 46 4.58 42.98 -6.44
CA PRO A 46 5.90 43.49 -6.75
C PRO A 46 6.97 43.05 -5.73
N SER A 47 8.22 43.19 -6.16
CA SER A 47 9.45 43.08 -5.39
C SER A 47 9.37 43.68 -3.96
N LYS A 48 9.72 42.89 -2.93
CA LYS A 48 10.19 43.43 -1.64
C LYS A 48 11.56 42.87 -1.31
N LYS A 49 12.52 43.80 -1.31
CA LYS A 49 13.91 43.67 -0.90
C LYS A 49 14.04 43.23 0.55
N GLY A 50 14.96 42.28 0.77
CA GLY A 50 15.93 42.27 1.87
C GLY A 50 15.40 42.06 3.29
N LYS A 51 15.67 40.86 3.84
CA LYS A 51 16.09 40.67 5.24
C LYS A 51 16.78 39.30 5.35
N THR A 52 18.06 39.33 5.69
CA THR A 52 18.84 38.19 6.19
C THR A 52 18.24 37.68 7.50
N PRO A 53 18.15 36.36 7.74
CA PRO A 53 18.03 35.84 9.10
C PRO A 53 19.40 35.38 9.60
N LYS A 54 19.87 36.04 10.67
CA LYS A 54 20.74 35.41 11.68
C LYS A 54 19.96 34.29 12.37
N GLY A 55 20.71 33.29 12.82
CA GLY A 55 20.21 31.97 13.18
C GLY A 55 19.26 31.91 14.37
N GLU A 56 18.46 30.86 14.35
CA GLU A 56 17.61 30.36 15.42
C GLU A 56 17.65 28.82 15.42
N ASP A 57 17.47 28.26 16.61
CA ASP A 57 17.82 26.92 17.10
C ASP A 57 17.28 25.70 16.33
N PRO A 58 17.94 24.53 16.48
CA PRO A 58 17.59 23.29 15.80
C PRO A 58 16.51 22.50 16.56
N GLU A 59 15.31 23.06 16.74
CA GLU A 59 14.23 22.30 17.36
C GLU A 59 12.83 22.75 16.93
N GLU A 60 12.58 22.74 15.62
CA GLU A 60 11.22 22.68 15.10
C GLU A 60 11.16 21.68 13.95
N ILE A 61 11.09 20.40 14.31
CA ILE A 61 10.65 19.37 13.39
C ILE A 61 9.15 19.62 13.20
N GLU A 62 8.83 20.55 12.30
CA GLU A 62 7.50 20.60 11.69
C GLU A 62 7.18 19.17 11.28
N THR A 63 6.20 18.57 11.97
CA THR A 63 5.55 17.37 11.46
C THR A 63 5.06 17.77 10.07
N PRO A 64 5.61 17.22 8.97
CA PRO A 64 5.21 17.66 7.66
C PRO A 64 3.73 17.35 7.57
N ALA A 65 2.93 18.41 7.45
CA ALA A 65 1.53 18.33 7.07
C ALA A 65 1.46 17.27 5.97
N LYS A 66 0.62 16.25 6.18
CA LYS A 66 0.52 15.06 5.34
C LYS A 66 0.43 15.49 3.87
N VAL A 67 1.57 15.53 3.18
CA VAL A 67 1.63 15.99 1.80
C VAL A 67 1.03 14.87 0.97
N GLN A 68 -0.16 15.10 0.47
CA GLN A 68 -0.85 14.20 -0.45
C GLN A 68 -0.49 14.67 -1.86
N PRO A 69 0.11 13.82 -2.70
CA PRO A 69 0.09 14.06 -4.14
C PRO A 69 -1.38 14.13 -4.54
N ALA A 70 -1.82 15.30 -4.97
CA ALA A 70 -3.16 15.48 -5.52
C ALA A 70 -3.10 15.11 -7.00
N GLU A 71 -2.74 13.86 -7.31
CA GLU A 71 -2.98 13.33 -8.64
C GLU A 71 -4.49 13.15 -8.77
N GLU A 72 -5.09 13.92 -9.67
CA GLU A 72 -6.50 13.76 -10.01
C GLU A 72 -6.65 12.44 -10.78
N LEU A 73 -7.48 11.55 -10.25
CA LEU A 73 -7.67 10.19 -10.77
C LEU A 73 -9.11 10.04 -11.28
N LEU A 74 -9.26 9.48 -12.47
CA LEU A 74 -10.53 9.11 -13.07
C LEU A 74 -10.87 7.65 -12.76
N ASN A 75 -12.13 7.41 -12.39
CA ASN A 75 -12.64 6.06 -12.21
C ASN A 75 -13.04 5.50 -13.58
N ILE A 76 -12.59 4.29 -13.88
CA ILE A 76 -13.00 3.53 -15.06
C ILE A 76 -13.59 2.19 -14.63
N GLU A 77 -14.63 1.76 -15.34
CA GLU A 77 -15.25 0.44 -15.14
C GLU A 77 -14.40 -0.63 -15.82
N ILE A 78 -13.94 -1.62 -15.05
CA ILE A 78 -13.24 -2.79 -15.59
C ILE A 78 -14.24 -3.80 -16.16
N ILE A 79 -15.40 -3.93 -15.52
CA ILE A 79 -16.50 -4.75 -16.03
C ILE A 79 -17.66 -3.83 -16.41
N LEU A 80 -17.96 -3.76 -17.71
CA LEU A 80 -19.05 -2.96 -18.26
C LEU A 80 -20.37 -3.27 -17.53
N GLY A 81 -20.95 -2.26 -16.89
CA GLY A 81 -22.24 -2.38 -16.21
C GLY A 81 -22.17 -2.86 -14.75
N ASN A 82 -20.97 -2.95 -14.15
CA ASN A 82 -20.82 -3.23 -12.72
C ASN A 82 -20.14 -2.05 -11.98
N PRO A 83 -20.90 -1.24 -11.21
CA PRO A 83 -20.37 -0.06 -10.54
C PRO A 83 -19.39 -0.37 -9.40
N ASP A 84 -19.37 -1.61 -8.90
CA ASP A 84 -18.47 -2.03 -7.82
C ASP A 84 -17.08 -2.44 -8.34
N LYS A 85 -16.94 -2.63 -9.65
CA LYS A 85 -15.71 -3.13 -10.29
C LYS A 85 -14.97 -2.05 -11.07
N ILE A 86 -14.50 -1.05 -10.34
CA ILE A 86 -13.79 0.13 -10.90
C ILE A 86 -12.30 0.14 -10.53
N THR A 87 -11.50 0.78 -11.38
CA THR A 87 -10.11 1.15 -11.07
C THR A 87 -9.85 2.62 -11.37
N ARG A 88 -8.71 3.14 -10.90
CA ARG A 88 -8.34 4.55 -10.98
C ARG A 88 -7.17 4.74 -11.92
N ILE A 89 -7.33 5.61 -12.92
CA ILE A 89 -6.28 6.02 -13.85
C ILE A 89 -6.05 7.53 -13.77
N SER A 90 -4.87 8.02 -14.13
CA SER A 90 -4.56 9.46 -14.06
C SER A 90 -5.42 10.30 -14.99
N SER A 91 -5.91 11.44 -14.51
CA SER A 91 -6.66 12.42 -15.33
C SER A 91 -5.77 13.10 -16.38
N HIS A 92 -4.47 13.19 -16.12
CA HIS A 92 -3.47 13.82 -16.99
C HIS A 92 -3.02 12.93 -18.16
N LEU A 93 -3.51 11.69 -18.22
CA LEU A 93 -3.20 10.80 -19.33
C LEU A 93 -3.87 11.31 -20.61
N GLY A 94 -3.17 11.24 -21.75
CA GLY A 94 -3.76 11.60 -23.05
C GLY A 94 -4.97 10.72 -23.37
N GLU A 95 -5.96 11.26 -24.07
CA GLU A 95 -7.22 10.56 -24.37
C GLU A 95 -7.02 9.21 -25.10
N GLU A 96 -6.00 9.11 -25.96
CA GLU A 96 -5.63 7.88 -26.65
C GLU A 96 -5.10 6.83 -25.65
N ALA A 97 -4.12 7.20 -24.82
CA ALA A 97 -3.57 6.30 -23.80
C ALA A 97 -4.60 5.91 -22.74
N LYS A 98 -5.53 6.80 -22.36
CA LYS A 98 -6.67 6.47 -21.49
C LYS A 98 -7.52 5.35 -22.09
N LYS A 99 -7.84 5.43 -23.38
CA LYS A 99 -8.62 4.40 -24.09
C LYS A 99 -7.86 3.09 -24.16
N GLU A 100 -6.58 3.11 -24.53
CA GLU A 100 -5.75 1.91 -24.62
C GLU A 100 -5.63 1.18 -23.27
N ILE A 101 -5.34 1.92 -22.20
CA ILE A 101 -5.26 1.34 -20.86
C ILE A 101 -6.62 0.81 -20.43
N THR A 102 -7.71 1.57 -20.63
CA THR A 102 -9.05 1.11 -20.26
C THR A 102 -9.41 -0.19 -20.97
N LEU A 103 -9.18 -0.28 -22.28
CA LEU A 103 -9.42 -1.50 -23.06
C LEU A 103 -8.54 -2.67 -22.59
N CYS A 104 -7.27 -2.41 -22.31
CA CYS A 104 -6.36 -3.43 -21.78
C CYS A 104 -6.85 -3.99 -20.44
N LEU A 105 -7.25 -3.10 -19.52
CA LEU A 105 -7.74 -3.52 -18.20
C LEU A 105 -9.09 -4.26 -18.29
N GLN A 106 -9.99 -3.83 -19.18
CA GLN A 106 -11.25 -4.52 -19.44
C GLN A 106 -11.03 -5.90 -20.10
N SER A 107 -10.09 -6.02 -21.03
CA SER A 107 -9.75 -7.28 -21.69
C SER A 107 -9.11 -8.31 -20.75
N ASN A 108 -8.50 -7.85 -19.66
CA ASN A 108 -7.90 -8.68 -18.63
C ASN A 108 -8.71 -8.58 -17.32
N ALA A 109 -10.03 -8.42 -17.38
CA ALA A 109 -10.87 -8.26 -16.19
C ALA A 109 -10.83 -9.48 -15.24
N ASP A 110 -10.43 -10.64 -15.77
CA ASP A 110 -10.26 -11.93 -15.09
C ASP A 110 -9.03 -12.00 -14.18
N ILE A 111 -8.00 -11.19 -14.42
CA ILE A 111 -6.79 -11.16 -13.56
C ILE A 111 -7.04 -10.47 -12.21
N PHE A 112 -8.17 -9.76 -12.07
CA PHE A 112 -8.51 -8.99 -10.89
C PHE A 112 -9.29 -9.84 -9.89
N ALA A 113 -8.83 -9.83 -8.64
CA ALA A 113 -9.56 -10.43 -7.54
C ALA A 113 -10.53 -9.43 -6.90
N TRP A 114 -11.82 -9.59 -7.18
CA TRP A 114 -12.88 -8.71 -6.63
C TRP A 114 -13.41 -9.21 -5.30
N THR A 115 -13.41 -10.53 -5.13
CA THR A 115 -13.80 -11.26 -3.95
C THR A 115 -12.67 -12.19 -3.53
N PRO A 116 -12.61 -12.65 -2.27
CA PRO A 116 -11.61 -13.64 -1.88
C PRO A 116 -11.70 -14.93 -2.68
N GLN A 117 -12.88 -15.29 -3.21
CA GLN A 117 -13.06 -16.46 -4.05
C GLN A 117 -12.31 -16.33 -5.38
N ASP A 118 -12.19 -15.11 -5.91
CA ASP A 118 -11.45 -14.83 -7.16
C ASP A 118 -9.93 -14.97 -6.99
N LEU A 119 -9.43 -15.06 -5.75
CA LEU A 119 -8.04 -15.41 -5.47
C LEU A 119 -7.84 -16.92 -5.62
N GLU A 120 -8.15 -17.48 -6.78
CA GLU A 120 -7.79 -18.85 -7.10
C GLU A 120 -6.25 -18.91 -7.15
N GLY A 121 -5.66 -19.50 -6.12
CA GLY A 121 -4.22 -19.73 -6.08
C GLY A 121 -3.77 -20.63 -7.23
N ILE A 122 -2.46 -20.81 -7.36
CA ILE A 122 -1.94 -21.84 -8.26
C ILE A 122 -2.42 -23.20 -7.75
N ASP A 123 -3.01 -24.00 -8.63
CA ASP A 123 -3.48 -25.35 -8.29
C ASP A 123 -2.35 -26.13 -7.59
N PRO A 124 -2.58 -26.70 -6.41
CA PRO A 124 -1.59 -27.51 -5.71
C PRO A 124 -1.02 -28.67 -6.55
N GLN A 125 -1.76 -29.16 -7.55
CA GLN A 125 -1.25 -30.16 -8.50
C GLN A 125 -0.18 -29.59 -9.44
N VAL A 126 -0.22 -28.29 -9.71
CA VAL A 126 0.73 -27.59 -10.58
C VAL A 126 2.01 -27.29 -9.81
N ILE A 127 1.92 -26.57 -8.69
CA ILE A 127 3.07 -26.23 -7.85
C ILE A 127 2.66 -26.25 -6.38
N THR A 128 3.40 -27.01 -5.57
CA THR A 128 3.33 -26.96 -4.10
C THR A 128 4.68 -26.53 -3.53
N HIS A 129 4.64 -25.66 -2.53
CA HIS A 129 5.82 -25.27 -1.78
C HIS A 129 5.94 -26.12 -0.51
N HIS A 130 7.07 -26.83 -0.37
CA HIS A 130 7.39 -27.55 0.85
C HIS A 130 8.34 -26.71 1.72
N LEU A 131 7.89 -26.33 2.91
CA LEU A 131 8.75 -25.65 3.88
C LEU A 131 9.68 -26.69 4.53
N LYS A 132 10.97 -26.69 4.13
CA LYS A 132 11.99 -27.53 4.78
C LYS A 132 12.31 -26.97 6.18
N ILE A 133 11.69 -27.56 7.20
CA ILE A 133 12.01 -27.29 8.60
C ILE A 133 13.05 -28.31 9.07
N ASP A 134 14.10 -27.87 9.76
CA ASP A 134 15.07 -28.78 10.37
C ASP A 134 14.37 -29.62 11.46
N PRO A 135 14.42 -30.97 11.38
CA PRO A 135 13.72 -31.86 12.32
C PRO A 135 14.14 -31.72 13.79
N SER A 136 15.28 -31.10 14.06
CA SER A 136 15.74 -30.84 15.43
C SER A 136 14.95 -29.74 16.14
N TYR A 137 14.21 -28.90 15.41
CA TYR A 137 13.37 -27.86 16.00
C TYR A 137 12.10 -28.45 16.62
N LYS A 138 11.83 -28.06 17.86
CA LYS A 138 10.61 -28.43 18.57
C LYS A 138 9.43 -27.62 18.03
N SER A 139 8.31 -28.30 17.81
CA SER A 139 7.05 -27.65 17.46
C SER A 139 6.55 -26.75 18.59
N VAL A 140 5.95 -25.61 18.23
CA VAL A 140 5.46 -24.61 19.19
C VAL A 140 3.96 -24.44 19.02
N LYS A 141 3.22 -24.68 20.10
CA LYS A 141 1.79 -24.34 20.20
C LYS A 141 1.63 -23.10 21.05
N GLN A 142 1.33 -21.97 20.42
CA GLN A 142 1.05 -20.74 21.14
C GLN A 142 -0.30 -20.84 21.86
N LYS A 143 -0.34 -20.39 23.12
CA LYS A 143 -1.59 -20.31 23.89
C LYS A 143 -2.54 -19.33 23.21
N LYS A 144 -3.79 -19.77 22.96
CA LYS A 144 -4.85 -18.95 22.37
C LYS A 144 -5.01 -17.63 23.13
N ARG A 145 -4.93 -16.52 22.41
CA ARG A 145 -5.18 -15.17 22.95
C ARG A 145 -6.69 -14.85 22.94
N HIS A 146 -7.16 -14.18 23.97
CA HIS A 146 -8.53 -13.66 24.04
C HIS A 146 -8.55 -12.20 23.58
N PHE A 147 -9.38 -11.86 22.59
CA PHE A 147 -9.41 -10.52 21.98
C PHE A 147 -10.61 -9.68 22.46
N GLY A 148 -11.52 -10.25 23.25
CA GLY A 148 -12.77 -9.62 23.66
C GLY A 148 -13.85 -9.73 22.58
N PRO A 149 -15.13 -9.58 22.94
CA PRO A 149 -16.26 -10.02 22.12
C PRO A 149 -16.38 -9.28 20.77
N GLU A 150 -16.01 -8.00 20.71
CA GLU A 150 -16.04 -7.21 19.47
C GLU A 150 -15.02 -7.72 18.44
N LYS A 151 -13.78 -7.96 18.90
CA LYS A 151 -12.69 -8.44 18.05
C LYS A 151 -12.88 -9.90 17.66
N ASP A 152 -13.40 -10.71 18.58
CA ASP A 152 -13.71 -12.12 18.30
C ASP A 152 -14.76 -12.25 17.18
N LYS A 153 -15.76 -11.36 17.11
CA LYS A 153 -16.71 -11.31 15.98
C LYS A 153 -16.03 -11.02 14.64
N ILE A 154 -15.09 -10.07 14.61
CA ILE A 154 -14.33 -9.74 13.40
C ILE A 154 -13.49 -10.94 12.95
N ILE A 155 -12.80 -11.58 13.90
CA ILE A 155 -12.00 -12.78 13.63
C ILE A 155 -12.88 -13.91 13.07
N GLN A 156 -14.04 -14.18 13.70
CA GLN A 156 -14.97 -15.22 13.25
C GLN A 156 -15.54 -14.95 11.86
N ALA A 157 -15.90 -13.70 11.57
CA ALA A 157 -16.40 -13.31 10.25
C ALA A 157 -15.34 -13.52 9.16
N GLU A 158 -14.09 -13.11 9.42
CA GLU A 158 -12.99 -13.30 8.47
C GLU A 158 -12.64 -14.78 8.28
N VAL A 159 -12.58 -15.56 9.37
CA VAL A 159 -12.35 -17.02 9.29
C VAL A 159 -13.45 -17.70 8.48
N SER A 160 -14.72 -17.35 8.69
CA SER A 160 -15.84 -17.92 7.93
C SER A 160 -15.74 -17.58 6.45
N LYS A 161 -15.30 -16.36 6.12
CA LYS A 161 -15.09 -15.90 4.74
C LYS A 161 -13.97 -16.67 4.04
N LEU A 162 -12.83 -16.86 4.71
CA LEU A 162 -11.69 -17.61 4.18
C LEU A 162 -12.01 -19.10 4.03
N MET A 163 -12.77 -19.67 4.97
CA MET A 163 -13.23 -21.06 4.91
C MET A 163 -14.21 -21.27 3.74
N ALA A 164 -15.16 -20.35 3.54
CA ALA A 164 -16.07 -20.40 2.41
C ALA A 164 -15.38 -20.23 1.05
N ALA A 165 -14.22 -19.54 1.01
CA ALA A 165 -13.38 -19.42 -0.17
C ALA A 165 -12.44 -20.63 -0.39
N GLY A 166 -12.38 -21.59 0.54
CA GLY A 166 -11.48 -22.74 0.43
C GLY A 166 -10.01 -22.44 0.73
N HIS A 167 -9.67 -21.23 1.21
CA HIS A 167 -8.30 -20.82 1.50
C HIS A 167 -7.74 -21.41 2.79
N ILE A 168 -8.62 -21.80 3.71
CA ILE A 168 -8.28 -22.44 4.97
C ILE A 168 -9.15 -23.67 5.19
N GLU A 169 -8.58 -24.66 5.86
CA GLU A 169 -9.26 -25.91 6.22
C GLU A 169 -9.06 -26.22 7.71
N GLU A 170 -9.96 -27.03 8.27
CA GLU A 170 -9.85 -27.48 9.65
C GLU A 170 -8.86 -28.65 9.75
N ILE A 171 -7.85 -28.52 10.61
CA ILE A 171 -6.85 -29.56 10.86
C ILE A 171 -7.01 -30.10 12.27
N GLN A 172 -7.04 -31.43 12.39
CA GLN A 172 -7.07 -32.12 13.68
C GLN A 172 -5.66 -32.28 14.25
N PHE A 173 -5.49 -31.97 15.53
CA PHE A 173 -4.24 -32.13 16.30
C PHE A 173 -2.99 -31.44 15.70
N PRO A 174 -3.00 -30.12 15.43
CA PRO A 174 -1.85 -29.43 14.86
C PRO A 174 -0.65 -29.46 15.83
N GLU A 175 0.54 -29.76 15.32
CA GLU A 175 1.79 -29.65 16.07
C GLU A 175 2.24 -28.20 16.25
N TRP A 176 1.96 -27.35 15.27
CA TRP A 176 2.27 -25.93 15.27
C TRP A 176 0.99 -25.11 15.36
N LEU A 177 0.94 -24.15 16.30
CA LEU A 177 -0.20 -23.25 16.43
C LEU A 177 0.29 -21.82 16.67
N SER A 178 -0.14 -20.89 15.82
CA SER A 178 0.14 -19.46 15.96
C SER A 178 -1.13 -18.69 16.34
N ASN A 179 -0.95 -17.60 17.07
CA ASN A 179 -2.04 -16.69 17.39
C ASN A 179 -2.35 -15.75 16.22
N VAL A 180 -3.65 -15.50 16.00
CA VAL A 180 -4.13 -14.47 15.07
C VAL A 180 -3.70 -13.10 15.57
N VAL A 181 -3.26 -12.21 14.67
CA VAL A 181 -2.90 -10.83 15.00
C VAL A 181 -3.81 -9.89 14.22
N LEU A 182 -4.48 -9.00 14.94
CA LEU A 182 -5.28 -7.93 14.33
C LEU A 182 -4.39 -6.71 14.07
N SER A 183 -4.31 -6.29 12.81
CA SER A 183 -3.63 -5.06 12.41
C SER A 183 -4.57 -3.85 12.52
N THR A 184 -4.02 -2.71 12.91
CA THR A 184 -4.78 -1.48 13.21
C THR A 184 -5.19 -0.68 11.98
N GLU A 185 -4.82 -1.09 10.76
CA GLU A 185 -5.36 -0.46 9.54
C GLU A 185 -6.89 -0.55 9.46
N ALA A 186 -7.49 -1.62 9.99
CA ALA A 186 -8.93 -1.73 10.17
C ALA A 186 -9.51 -0.70 11.16
N GLN A 187 -8.71 -0.20 12.11
CA GLN A 187 -9.15 0.79 13.10
C GLN A 187 -9.15 2.23 12.54
N ARG A 188 -8.40 2.52 11.46
CA ARG A 188 -8.42 3.85 10.84
C ARG A 188 -9.75 4.14 10.14
N LYS A 189 -10.44 3.13 9.61
CA LYS A 189 -11.80 3.27 9.04
C LYS A 189 -12.86 3.60 10.10
N MET A 190 -12.68 3.18 11.35
CA MET A 190 -13.65 3.46 12.44
C MET A 190 -13.53 4.88 13.02
N LYS A 191 -12.46 5.62 12.73
CA LYS A 191 -12.25 6.98 13.26
C LYS A 191 -12.72 8.13 12.35
N ASN A 192 -13.28 7.83 11.18
CA ASN A 192 -13.76 8.85 10.22
C ASN A 192 -15.28 9.01 10.22
N VAL A 193 -15.98 8.47 11.22
CA VAL A 193 -17.37 8.85 11.50
C VAL A 193 -17.36 9.60 12.82
N HIS A 194 -17.23 10.93 12.75
CA HIS A 194 -17.84 11.94 13.62
C HIS A 194 -17.69 13.30 12.92
#